data_AF-A0A497NIP8-F1
#
_entry.id   AF-A0A497NIP8-F1
#
_cell.length_a   1.000
_cell.length_b   1.000
_cell.length_c   1.000
_cell.angle_alpha   90.00
_cell.angle_beta   90.00
_cell.angle_gamma   90.00
#
_symmetry.space_group_name_H-M   'P 1'
#
loop_
_entity.id
_entity.type
_entity.pdbx_description
1 polymer ?
#
loop_
_entity_poly.entity_id
_entity_poly.type
_entity_poly.pdbx_seq_one_letter_code
_entity_poly.pdbx_strand_id
1 'polypeptide(L)' 'IDGILIGETTVPPLESMESYVVEMEAVVEEDVRGMTITYMADAYNIVEESNEENNIVSLVIE' A
#
# COMPACT_ATOMS: atom_id res chain seq x y z
N ILE A 1 -8.44 10.96 -7.17
CA ILE A 1 -8.21 9.59 -7.65
C ILE A 1 -8.24 8.69 -6.41
N ASP A 2 -9.42 8.15 -6.09
CA ASP A 2 -9.56 7.11 -5.07
C ASP A 2 -9.77 5.80 -5.84
N GLY A 3 -8.82 4.86 -5.76
CA GLY A 3 -8.94 3.54 -6.40
C GLY A 3 -8.23 3.36 -7.76
N ILE A 4 -7.27 4.22 -8.14
CA ILE A 4 -6.34 3.91 -9.24
C ILE A 4 -5.09 3.25 -8.68
N LEU A 5 -4.71 2.11 -9.25
CA LEU A 5 -3.46 1.45 -8.95
C LEU A 5 -2.28 2.27 -9.51
N ILE A 6 -1.44 2.79 -8.62
CA ILE A 6 -0.23 3.53 -8.98
C ILE A 6 0.92 2.55 -9.26
N GLY A 7 0.97 1.46 -8.49
CA GLY A 7 1.92 0.37 -8.68
C GLY A 7 1.62 -0.77 -7.72
N GLU A 8 2.17 -1.94 -8.03
CA GLU A 8 2.13 -3.12 -7.17
C GLU A 8 3.50 -3.78 -7.18
N THR A 9 3.81 -4.49 -6.10
CA THR A 9 4.99 -5.33 -6.00
C THR A 9 4.69 -6.53 -5.13
N THR A 10 5.54 -7.56 -5.23
CA THR A 10 5.48 -8.73 -4.36
C THR A 10 6.71 -8.74 -3.46
N VAL A 11 6.49 -8.94 -2.18
CA VAL A 11 7.55 -9.12 -1.19
C VAL A 11 7.72 -10.62 -0.88
N PRO A 12 8.91 -11.06 -0.45
CA PRO A 12 9.06 -12.42 0.07
C PRO A 12 8.17 -12.62 1.31
N PRO A 13 7.86 -13.89 1.68
CA PRO A 13 7.16 -14.19 2.92
C PRO A 13 7.89 -13.57 4.12
N LEU A 14 7.13 -12.99 5.05
CA LEU A 14 7.65 -12.41 6.28
C LEU A 14 7.47 -13.39 7.43
N GLU A 15 8.53 -13.62 8.19
CA GLU A 15 8.45 -14.34 9.45
C GLU A 15 7.81 -13.46 10.54
N SER A 16 7.39 -14.08 11.65
CA SER A 16 6.83 -13.33 12.78
C SER A 16 7.83 -12.28 13.30
N MET A 17 7.36 -11.04 13.45
CA MET A 17 8.17 -9.87 13.86
C MET A 17 9.21 -9.40 12.83
N GLU A 18 9.21 -9.95 11.61
CA GLU A 18 10.02 -9.43 10.51
C GLU A 18 9.36 -8.18 9.88
N SER A 19 10.20 -7.30 9.31
CA SER A 19 9.74 -6.14 8.55
C SER A 19 10.50 -6.05 7.24
N TYR A 20 9.79 -5.67 6.18
CA TYR A 20 10.37 -5.43 4.86
C TYR A 20 10.03 -4.01 4.39
N VAL A 21 10.99 -3.32 3.79
CA VAL A 21 10.81 -1.95 3.28
C VAL A 21 10.60 -1.99 1.78
N VAL A 22 9.51 -1.38 1.32
CA VAL A 22 9.22 -1.19 -0.10
C VAL A 22 9.34 0.29 -0.43
N GLU A 23 10.18 0.62 -1.40
CA GLU A 23 10.32 1.97 -1.94
C GLU A 23 9.61 2.03 -3.31
N MET A 24 8.72 3.00 -3.48
CA MET A 24 8.00 3.22 -4.74
C MET A 24 8.09 4.69 -5.12
N GLU A 25 8.37 4.94 -6.40
CA GLU A 25 8.37 6.27 -6.99
C GLU A 25 7.28 6.34 -8.06
N ALA A 26 6.48 7.40 -8.02
CA ALA A 26 5.43 7.64 -9.00
C ALA A 26 5.42 9.11 -9.40
N VAL A 27 5.31 9.35 -10.71
CA VAL A 27 5.11 10.69 -11.26
C VAL A 27 3.65 10.80 -11.67
N VAL A 28 2.95 11.78 -11.12
CA VAL A 28 1.55 12.08 -11.47
C VAL A 28 1.51 13.42 -12.20
N GLU A 29 0.86 13.45 -13.36
CA GLU A 29 0.81 14.66 -14.20
C GLU A 29 -0.16 15.73 -13.69
N GLU A 30 -1.12 15.34 -12.84
CA GLU A 30 -2.12 16.24 -12.27
C GLU A 30 -1.75 16.70 -10.85
N ASP A 31 -2.34 17.83 -10.42
CA ASP A 31 -2.23 18.29 -9.03
C ASP A 31 -2.99 17.34 -8.10
N VAL A 32 -2.24 16.56 -7.34
CA VAL A 32 -2.76 15.53 -6.42
C VAL A 32 -2.86 15.99 -4.97
N ARG A 33 -2.61 17.27 -4.68
CA ARG A 33 -2.71 17.80 -3.31
C ARG A 33 -4.14 17.69 -2.79
N GLY A 34 -4.28 17.26 -1.54
CA GLY A 34 -5.54 16.95 -0.89
C GLY A 34 -6.14 15.60 -1.26
N MET A 35 -5.51 14.81 -2.15
CA MET A 35 -5.92 13.43 -2.43
C MET A 35 -5.32 12.45 -1.43
N THR A 36 -5.94 11.26 -1.35
CA THR A 36 -5.49 10.16 -0.50
C THR A 36 -4.65 9.18 -1.29
N ILE A 37 -3.45 8.86 -0.80
CA ILE A 37 -2.69 7.67 -1.21
C ILE A 37 -2.98 6.54 -0.24
N THR A 38 -3.27 5.34 -0.74
CA THR A 38 -3.54 4.15 0.07
C THR A 38 -2.53 3.05 -0.24
N TYR A 39 -1.88 2.56 0.80
CA TYR A 39 -0.99 1.41 0.77
C TYR A 39 -1.74 0.21 1.33
N MET A 40 -1.67 -0.91 0.61
CA MET A 40 -2.34 -2.16 0.99
C MET A 40 -1.33 -3.30 0.92
N ALA A 41 -1.09 -3.95 2.05
CA ALA A 41 -0.48 -5.28 2.07
C ALA A 41 -1.56 -6.31 1.67
N ASP A 42 -1.15 -7.35 0.93
CA ASP A 42 -2.02 -8.43 0.47
C ASP A 42 -3.41 -7.99 -0.02
N ALA A 43 -3.45 -7.09 -1.01
CA ALA A 43 -4.71 -6.52 -1.52
C ALA A 43 -5.70 -7.55 -2.09
N TYR A 44 -5.26 -8.79 -2.35
CA TYR A 44 -6.08 -9.90 -2.84
C TYR A 44 -6.46 -10.90 -1.74
N ASN A 45 -6.06 -10.66 -0.49
CA ASN A 45 -6.37 -11.49 0.69
C ASN A 45 -5.97 -12.97 0.47
N ILE A 46 -4.77 -13.20 -0.07
CA ILE A 46 -4.22 -14.53 -0.36
C ILE A 46 -3.70 -15.20 0.92
N VAL A 47 -3.18 -14.42 1.86
CA VAL A 47 -2.66 -14.88 3.15
C VAL A 47 -3.69 -14.54 4.22
N GLU A 48 -4.13 -15.54 4.98
CA GLU A 48 -5.04 -15.31 6.11
C GLU A 48 -4.25 -14.76 7.30
N GLU A 49 -4.60 -13.55 7.73
CA GLU A 49 -3.97 -12.87 8.86
C GLU A 49 -4.93 -12.72 10.04
N SER A 50 -4.38 -12.55 11.24
CA SER A 50 -5.20 -12.40 12.45
C SER A 50 -6.04 -11.11 12.48
N ASN A 51 -5.69 -10.13 11.64
CA ASN A 51 -6.37 -8.86 11.53
C ASN A 51 -6.16 -8.22 10.15
N GLU A 52 -7.05 -8.48 9.20
CA GLU A 52 -6.97 -7.94 7.83
C GLU A 52 -7.06 -6.40 7.77
N GLU A 53 -7.59 -5.74 8.80
CA GLU A 53 -7.76 -4.28 8.78
C GLU A 53 -6.43 -3.53 8.99
N ASN A 54 -5.39 -4.20 9.53
CA ASN A 54 -4.10 -3.57 9.75
C ASN A 54 -3.21 -3.53 8.48
N ASN A 55 -3.68 -4.13 7.38
CA ASN A 55 -2.98 -4.16 6.11
C ASN A 55 -3.12 -2.87 5.30
N ILE A 56 -4.02 -1.97 5.73
CA ILE A 56 -4.39 -0.77 4.98
C ILE A 56 -3.91 0.47 5.73
N VAL A 57 -3.11 1.29 5.05
CA VAL A 57 -2.66 2.60 5.54
C VAL A 57 -2.96 3.65 4.49
N SER A 58 -3.58 4.76 4.89
CA SER A 58 -3.90 5.87 4.00
C SER A 58 -3.22 7.16 4.49
N LEU A 59 -2.68 7.94 3.55
CA LEU A 59 -2.07 9.25 3.81
C LEU A 59 -2.67 10.29 2.86
N VAL A 60 -2.77 11.53 3.33
CA VAL A 60 -3.18 12.67 2.49
C VAL A 60 -1.93 13.33 1.93
N ILE A 61 -1.95 13.63 0.63
CA ILE A 61 -0.88 14.37 -0.05
C ILE A 61 -1.07 15.86 0.27
N GLU A 62 -0.05 16.51 0.85
CA GLU A 62 -0.06 17.94 1.18
C GLU A 62 0.36 18.84 0.00
#